data_AF-A0A2V6WCH8-F1
#
_entry.id   AF-A0A2V6WCH8-F1
#
_cell.length_a   1.000
_cell.length_b   1.000
_cell.length_c   1.000
_cell.angle_alpha   90.00
_cell.angle_beta   90.00
_cell.angle_gamma   90.00
#
_symmetry.space_group_name_H-M   'P 1'
#
loop_
_entity.id
_entity.type
_entity.pdbx_description
1 polymer ?
#
loop_
_entity_poly.entity_id
_entity_poly.type
_entity_poly.pdbx_seq_one_letter_code
_entity_poly.pdbx_strand_id
1 'polypeptide(L)' 'MVLLVTLAAVASALTPAPAQDLTQVFKNVSPSVVVIRTREKEVSDEGQLMKFGEVGSGVLISQDGKVMTAA' A
#
# COMPACT_ATOMS: atom_id res chain seq x y z
N MET A 1 47.36 -3.86 -18.43
CA MET A 1 47.15 -4.00 -16.97
C MET A 1 46.14 -3.00 -16.43
N VAL A 2 46.22 -1.70 -16.73
CA VAL A 2 45.29 -0.67 -16.21
C VAL A 2 43.82 -1.00 -16.49
N LEU A 3 43.46 -1.39 -17.72
CA LEU A 3 42.08 -1.77 -18.09
C LEU A 3 41.52 -2.93 -17.26
N LEU A 4 42.36 -3.91 -16.93
CA LEU A 4 41.98 -5.09 -16.16
C LEU A 4 41.75 -4.72 -14.69
N VAL A 5 42.60 -3.83 -14.15
CA VAL A 5 42.49 -3.31 -12.79
C VAL A 5 41.24 -2.44 -12.63
N THR A 6 40.94 -1.60 -13.62
CA THR A 6 39.71 -0.79 -13.60
C THR A 6 38.47 -1.67 -13.67
N LEU A 7 38.46 -2.71 -14.50
CA LEU A 7 37.31 -3.61 -14.63
C LEU A 7 37.04 -4.43 -13.35
N ALA A 8 38.11 -4.89 -12.69
CA ALA A 8 38.00 -5.58 -11.40
C ALA A 8 37.45 -4.67 -10.29
N ALA A 9 37.83 -3.39 -10.28
CA ALA A 9 37.34 -2.42 -9.30
C ALA A 9 35.82 -2.15 -9.44
N VAL A 10 35.29 -2.08 -10.66
CA VAL A 10 33.83 -1.91 -10.88
C VAL A 10 33.03 -3.17 -10.53
N ALA A 11 33.59 -4.36 -10.79
CA ALA A 11 32.93 -5.61 -10.42
C ALA A 11 32.84 -5.80 -8.89
N SER A 12 33.82 -5.28 -8.15
CA SER A 12 33.87 -5.33 -6.67
C SER A 12 32.85 -4.41 -6.01
N ALA A 13 32.33 -3.42 -6.75
CA ALA A 13 31.33 -2.46 -6.25
C ALA A 13 29.88 -2.96 -6.38
N LEU A 14 29.67 -4.11 -7.04
CA LEU A 14 28.36 -4.74 -7.15
C LEU A 14 28.07 -5.54 -5.87
N THR A 15 27.71 -4.85 -4.80
CA THR A 15 27.14 -5.51 -3.63
C THR A 15 25.75 -6.05 -4.01
N PRO A 16 25.48 -7.35 -3.83
CA PRO A 16 24.14 -7.88 -4.05
C PRO A 16 23.19 -7.18 -3.08
N ALA A 17 22.25 -6.39 -3.60
CA ALA A 17 21.17 -5.86 -2.79
C ALA A 17 20.24 -7.03 -2.43
N PRO A 18 19.99 -7.33 -1.14
CA PRO A 18 19.01 -8.33 -0.79
C PRO A 18 17.63 -7.94 -1.34
N ALA A 19 17.08 -8.78 -2.21
CA ALA A 19 15.70 -8.62 -2.66
C ALA A 19 14.76 -8.88 -1.47
N GLN A 20 13.75 -8.03 -1.29
CA GLN A 20 12.74 -8.28 -0.27
C GLN A 20 11.82 -9.42 -0.70
N ASP A 21 11.51 -10.34 0.21
CA ASP A 21 10.49 -11.37 -0.02
C ASP A 21 9.09 -10.74 0.04
N LEU A 22 8.43 -10.65 -1.12
CA LEU A 22 7.07 -10.11 -1.24
C LEU A 22 6.07 -10.86 -0.36
N THR A 23 6.25 -12.16 -0.16
CA THR A 23 5.37 -12.97 0.70
C THR A 23 5.48 -12.52 2.15
N GLN A 24 6.71 -12.28 2.61
CA GLN A 24 6.96 -11.83 3.96
C GLN A 24 6.45 -10.40 4.16
N VAL A 25 6.70 -9.50 3.20
CA VAL A 25 6.17 -8.13 3.22
C VAL A 25 4.65 -8.15 3.30
N PHE A 26 3.98 -8.93 2.45
CA PHE A 26 2.52 -9.05 2.43
C PHE A 26 1.98 -9.53 3.78
N LYS A 27 2.54 -10.62 4.34
CA LYS A 27 2.13 -11.14 5.65
C LYS A 27 2.27 -10.11 6.77
N ASN A 28 3.29 -9.26 6.69
CA ASN A 28 3.54 -8.24 7.70
C ASN A 28 2.57 -7.05 7.60
N VAL A 29 2.13 -6.67 6.39
CA VAL A 29 1.28 -5.49 6.18
C VAL A 29 -0.20 -5.79 6.07
N SER A 30 -0.59 -7.00 5.62
CA SER A 30 -1.99 -7.36 5.35
C SER A 30 -2.91 -7.17 6.56
N PRO A 31 -2.50 -7.43 7.83
CA PRO A 31 -3.38 -7.22 8.99
C PRO A 31 -3.74 -5.75 9.24
N SER A 32 -2.96 -4.81 8.69
CA SER A 32 -3.19 -3.37 8.84
C SER A 32 -4.09 -2.79 7.76
N VAL A 33 -4.42 -3.54 6.71
CA VAL A 33 -5.26 -3.07 5.59
C VAL A 33 -6.71 -3.42 5.86
N VAL A 34 -7.59 -2.44 5.76
CA VAL A 34 -9.03 -2.58 6.04
C VAL A 34 -9.88 -2.24 4.81
N VAL A 35 -11.06 -2.85 4.73
CA VAL A 35 -12.07 -2.53 3.73
C VAL A 35 -13.00 -1.44 4.28
N ILE A 36 -13.17 -0.37 3.52
CA ILE A 36 -14.09 0.72 3.83
C ILE A 36 -15.35 0.53 2.99
N ARG A 37 -16.52 0.60 3.65
CA ARG A 37 -17.83 0.53 2.99
C ARG A 37 -18.60 1.79 3.33
N THR A 38 -18.69 2.70 2.37
CA THR A 38 -19.46 3.93 2.50
C THR A 38 -20.92 3.62 2.21
N ARG A 39 -21.82 4.22 2.99
CA ARG A 39 -23.27 4.15 2.75
C ARG A 39 -23.79 5.57 2.72
N GLU A 40 -24.27 5.97 1.56
CA GLU A 40 -24.87 7.26 1.34
C GLU A 40 -26.37 7.10 1.18
N LYS A 41 -27.10 8.10 1.68
CA LYS A 41 -28.53 8.18 1.58
C LYS A 41 -28.87 9.58 1.13
N GLU A 42 -29.23 9.73 -0.13
CA GLU A 42 -29.71 10.98 -0.68
C GLU A 42 -31.24 10.98 -0.62
N VAL A 43 -31.81 12.11 -0.21
CA VAL A 43 -33.26 12.35 -0.26
C VAL A 43 -33.49 13.20 -1.49
N SER A 44 -34.14 12.66 -2.52
CA SER A 44 -34.50 13.45 -3.71
C SER A 44 -35.56 14.49 -3.36
N ASP A 45 -35.73 15.50 -4.20
CA ASP A 45 -36.77 16.53 -4.03
C ASP A 45 -38.19 15.92 -4.02
N GLU A 46 -38.38 14.74 -4.62
CA GLU A 46 -39.61 13.94 -4.55
C GLU A 46 -39.71 13.00 -3.33
N GLY A 47 -38.78 13.09 -2.37
CA GLY A 47 -38.79 12.30 -1.14
C GLY A 47 -38.29 10.85 -1.29
N GLN A 48 -37.67 10.51 -2.43
CA GLN A 48 -37.14 9.16 -2.65
C GLN A 48 -35.77 9.00 -1.99
N LEU A 49 -35.55 7.86 -1.33
CA LEU A 49 -34.29 7.54 -0.67
C LEU A 49 -33.39 6.76 -1.63
N MET A 50 -32.46 7.45 -2.28
CA MET A 50 -31.43 6.82 -3.09
C MET A 50 -30.31 6.30 -2.18
N LYS A 51 -29.93 5.03 -2.34
CA LYS A 51 -28.80 4.44 -1.62
C LYS A 51 -27.62 4.32 -2.57
N PHE A 52 -26.56 5.07 -2.30
CA PHE A 52 -25.28 4.88 -2.96
C PHE A 52 -24.31 4.20 -1.99
N GLY A 53 -23.48 3.32 -2.52
CA GLY A 53 -22.48 2.62 -1.74
C GLY A 53 -21.18 2.59 -2.51
N GLU A 54 -20.12 3.04 -1.85
CA GLU A 54 -18.76 2.97 -2.37
C GLU A 54 -17.95 1.97 -1.51
N VAL A 55 -17.03 1.26 -2.16
CA VAL A 55 -16.08 0.37 -1.49
C VAL A 55 -14.67 0.88 -1.74
N GLY A 56 -13.92 1.08 -0.67
CA GLY A 56 -12.54 1.52 -0.71
C GLY A 56 -11.64 0.72 0.23
N SER A 57 -10.37 1.10 0.28
CA SER A 57 -9.37 0.53 1.19
C SER A 57 -8.81 1.59 2.12
N GLY A 58 -8.47 1.20 3.33
CA GLY A 58 -7.72 2.04 4.27
C GLY A 58 -6.60 1.28 4.94
N VAL A 59 -5.74 2.01 5.64
CA VAL A 59 -4.62 1.47 6.42
C VAL A 59 -4.71 1.93 7.86
N LEU A 60 -4.60 1.02 8.82
CA LEU A 60 -4.46 1.33 10.24
C LEU A 60 -3.14 2.07 10.49
N ILE A 61 -3.21 3.25 11.10
CA ILE A 61 -2.03 4.08 11.41
C ILE A 61 -1.71 4.15 12.90
N SER A 62 -2.57 3.59 13.76
CA SER A 62 -2.39 3.57 15.21
C SER A 62 -3.15 2.42 15.88
N GLN A 63 -2.72 2.05 17.08
CA GLN A 63 -3.29 0.93 17.85
C GLN A 63 -4.71 1.21 18.40
N ASP A 64 -5.09 2.48 18.52
CA ASP A 64 -6.44 2.91 18.90
C ASP A 64 -7.43 2.89 17.73
N GLY A 65 -7.02 2.38 16.55
CA GLY A 65 -7.91 2.09 15.44
C GLY A 65 -8.10 3.23 14.44
N LYS A 66 -7.20 4.25 14.41
CA LYS A 66 -7.27 5.29 13.37
C LYS A 66 -6.87 4.70 12.03
N VAL A 67 -7.62 5.08 10.99
CA VAL A 67 -7.44 4.61 9.61
C VAL A 67 -7.15 5.80 8.70
N MET A 68 -6.16 5.67 7.83
CA MET A 68 -5.92 6.58 6.71
C MET A 68 -6.53 5.99 5.43
N THR A 69 -7.22 6.82 4.66
CA THR A 69 -7.85 6.46 3.38
C THR A 69 -7.60 7.56 2.34
N ALA A 70 -7.79 7.23 1.07
CA ALA A 70 -7.95 8.25 0.04
C ALA A 70 -9.15 9.14 0.37
N ALA A 71 -9.01 10.43 0.08
CA ALA A 71 -10.04 11.45 0.25
C ALA A 71 -11.01 11.49 -0.94
#